data_AF-A0A5K1BIF0-F1
#
_entry.id   AF-A0A5K1BIF0-F1
#
_cell.length_a   1.000
_cell.length_b   1.000
_cell.length_c   1.000
_cell.angle_alpha   90.00
_cell.angle_beta   90.00
_cell.angle_gamma   90.00
#
_symmetry.space_group_name_H-M   'P 1'
#
loop_
_entity.id
_entity.type
_entity.pdbx_description
1 polymer ?
#
loop_
_entity_poly.entity_id
_entity_poly.type
_entity_poly.pdbx_seq_one_letter_code
_entity_poly.pdbx_strand_id
1 'polypeptide(L)' 'IELEDPLENIGAKLVRQAAAKTNDIAGDGSTTSIVLAQGLITEGLK' A
#
# COMPACT_ATOMS: atom_id res chain seq x y z
N ILE A 1 -7.16 -7.15 3.42
CA ILE A 1 -7.39 -7.43 1.99
C ILE A 1 -6.50 -8.61 1.64
N GLU A 2 -7.12 -9.64 1.07
CA GLU A 2 -6.46 -10.79 0.45
C GLU A 2 -7.12 -10.98 -0.91
N LEU A 3 -6.30 -11.15 -1.94
CA LEU A 3 -6.75 -11.33 -3.31
C LEU A 3 -6.49 -12.78 -3.75
N GLU A 4 -7.34 -13.29 -4.64
CA GLU A 4 -7.24 -14.66 -5.16
C GLU A 4 -6.01 -14.81 -6.08
N ASP A 5 -5.75 -13.81 -6.91
CA ASP A 5 -4.55 -13.79 -7.75
C ASP A 5 -3.29 -13.60 -6.89
N PRO A 6 -2.30 -14.52 -6.94
CA PRO A 6 -1.12 -14.44 -6.11
C PRO A 6 -0.28 -13.18 -6.35
N LEU A 7 -0.18 -12.72 -7.60
CA LEU A 7 0.63 -11.57 -7.97
C LEU A 7 0.00 -10.27 -7.45
N GLU A 8 -1.30 -10.09 -7.64
CA GLU A 8 -2.05 -8.98 -7.08
C GLU A 8 -2.01 -8.99 -5.56
N ASN A 9 -2.15 -10.17 -4.94
CA ASN A 9 -2.12 -10.33 -3.49
C ASN A 9 -0.76 -9.97 -2.88
N ILE A 10 0.35 -10.27 -3.58
CA ILE A 10 1.69 -9.83 -3.19
C ILE A 10 1.76 -8.29 -3.19
N GLY A 11 1.27 -7.63 -4.24
CA GLY A 11 1.22 -6.17 -4.31
C GLY A 11 0.39 -5.55 -3.19
N ALA A 12 -0.80 -6.10 -2.94
CA ALA A 12 -1.68 -5.65 -1.86
C ALA A 12 -1.03 -5.80 -0.47
N LYS A 13 -0.31 -6.91 -0.24
CA LYS A 13 0.44 -7.15 1.00
C LYS A 13 1.60 -6.16 1.18
N LEU A 14 2.31 -5.84 0.10
CA LEU A 14 3.40 -4.86 0.09
C LEU A 14 2.93 -3.47 0.51
N VAL A 15 1.88 -2.96 -0.13
CA VAL A 15 1.32 -1.64 0.21
C VAL A 15 0.78 -1.63 1.65
N ARG A 16 0.14 -2.72 2.08
CA ARG A 16 -0.35 -2.86 3.45
C ARG A 16 0.77 -2.83 4.49
N GLN A 17 1.92 -3.47 4.22
CA GLN A 17 3.07 -3.43 5.12
C GLN A 17 3.62 -2.01 5.28
N ALA A 18 3.70 -1.25 4.18
CA ALA A 18 4.13 0.15 4.24
C ALA A 18 3.16 1.01 5.06
N ALA A 19 1.84 0.86 4.83
CA ALA A 19 0.81 1.58 5.57
C ALA A 19 0.78 1.21 7.06
N ALA A 20 0.98 -0.06 7.40
CA ALA A 20 1.10 -0.51 8.79
C ALA A 20 2.31 0.15 9.47
N LYS A 21 3.46 0.21 8.80
CA LYS A 21 4.65 0.86 9.34
C LYS A 21 4.48 2.37 9.52
N THR A 22 3.72 3.04 8.65
CA THR A 22 3.32 4.43 8.87
C THR A 22 2.54 4.56 10.18
N ASN A 23 1.53 3.73 10.38
CA ASN A 23 0.72 3.75 11.60
C ASN A 23 1.55 3.44 12.85
N ASP A 24 2.48 2.49 12.78
CA ASP A 24 3.31 2.08 13.92
C ASP A 24 4.26 3.20 14.39
N ILE A 25 4.77 4.02 13.47
CA ILE A 25 5.73 5.09 13.77
C ILE A 25 5.00 6.41 14.05
N ALA A 26 3.99 6.75 13.25
CA ALA A 26 3.32 8.04 13.27
C ALA A 26 2.00 8.05 14.06
N GLY A 27 1.39 6.89 14.32
CA GLY A 27 0.11 6.76 15.02
C GLY A 27 -1.14 7.05 14.20
N ASP A 28 -1.00 7.54 12.97
CA ASP A 28 -2.06 7.82 11.99
C ASP A 28 -1.45 7.89 10.57
N GLY A 29 -2.27 8.10 9.54
CA GLY A 29 -1.82 8.37 8.16
C GLY A 29 -1.74 7.12 7.28
N SER A 30 -2.13 5.95 7.78
CA SER A 30 -2.14 4.69 7.02
C SER A 30 -2.95 4.79 5.71
N THR A 31 -4.11 5.44 5.75
CA THR A 31 -4.96 5.63 4.56
C THR A 31 -4.32 6.59 3.55
N THR A 32 -3.74 7.69 4.03
CA THR A 32 -3.02 8.66 3.17
C THR A 32 -1.84 7.98 2.47
N SER A 33 -1.07 7.15 3.19
CA SER A 33 0.03 6.37 2.61
C SER A 33 -0.43 5.45 1.48
N ILE A 34 -1.60 4.81 1.63
CA ILE A 34 -2.17 3.92 0.60
C ILE A 34 -2.51 4.70 -0.67
N VAL A 35 -3.17 5.86 -0.55
CA VAL A 35 -3.56 6.68 -1.70
C VAL A 35 -2.33 7.25 -2.41
N LEU A 36 -1.33 7.72 -1.65
CA LEU A 36 -0.07 8.19 -2.22
C LEU A 36 0.68 7.07 -2.95
N ALA A 37 0.76 5.88 -2.36
CA ALA A 37 1.39 4.72 -3.00
C ALA A 37 0.70 4.36 -4.32
N GLN A 38 -0.64 4.35 -4.37
CA GLN A 38 -1.40 4.14 -5.60
C GLN A 38 -1.03 5.17 -6.67
N GLY A 39 -0.99 6.46 -6.32
CA GLY A 39 -0.63 7.54 -7.25
C GLY A 39 0.78 7.39 -7.80
N LEU A 40 1.76 7.13 -6.94
CA LEU A 40 3.16 6.94 -7.33
C LEU A 40 3.35 5.72 -8.25
N ILE A 41 2.70 4.60 -7.93
CA ILE A 41 2.76 3.39 -8.78
C ILE A 41 2.12 3.65 -10.14
N THR A 42 0.95 4.30 -10.16
CA THR A 42 0.24 4.60 -11.40
C THR A 42 1.05 5.52 -12.30
N GLU A 43 1.64 6.59 -11.75
CA GLU A 43 2.50 7.49 -12.52
C GLU A 43 3.82 6.84 -12.95
N GLY A 44 4.42 5.97 -12.12
CA GLY A 44 5.65 5.27 -12.46
C GLY A 44 5.50 4.20 -13.55
N LEU A 45 4.26 3.77 -13.83
CA LEU A 45 3.93 2.77 -14.87
C LEU A 45 3.39 3.40 -16.17
N LYS A 46 3.15 4.72 -16.19
CA LYS A 46 2.86 5.48 -17.42
C LYS A 46 4.11 5.71 -18.26
#